data_AF-A0A1M6T0I7-F1
#
_entry.id   AF-A0A1M6T0I7-F1
#
_cell.length_a   1.000
_cell.length_b   1.000
_cell.length_c   1.000
_cell.angle_alpha   90.00
_cell.angle_beta   90.00
_cell.angle_gamma   90.00
#
_symmetry.space_group_name_H-M   'P 1'
#
loop_
_entity.id
_entity.type
_entity.pdbx_description
1 polymer ?
#
loop_
_entity_poly.entity_id
_entity_poly.type
_entity_poly.pdbx_seq_one_letter_code
_entity_poly.pdbx_strand_id
1 'polypeptide(L)'
;MIQEEVYKHIKIETVERNIKNKTYTVYLLKFKESIIGKSCSKCLEILPLSNFNNSINGIASKHAYCKTCHRNYTKQKEKEAKAKKLFEKLLKEKNIDKLNKLIQCLES
;
A
#
# COMPACT_ATOMS: atom_id res chain seq x y z
N MET A 1 -17.48 33.37 8.05
CA MET A 1 -18.36 32.19 8.20
C MET A 1 -18.41 31.36 6.90
N ILE A 2 -17.27 31.01 6.28
CA ILE A 2 -17.24 30.31 4.97
C ILE A 2 -17.10 28.78 5.14
N GLN A 3 -16.64 28.32 6.30
CA GLN A 3 -16.30 26.90 6.50
C GLN A 3 -17.52 25.98 6.56
N GLU A 4 -18.66 26.41 7.08
CA GLU A 4 -19.83 25.55 7.29
C GLU A 4 -20.56 25.16 5.99
N GLU A 5 -20.53 25.99 4.94
CA GLU A 5 -21.18 25.67 3.66
C GLU A 5 -20.44 24.60 2.86
N VAL A 6 -19.11 24.51 3.03
CA VAL A 6 -18.26 23.57 2.28
C VAL A 6 -18.54 22.12 2.70
N TYR A 7 -18.77 21.87 3.98
CA TYR A 7 -19.00 20.51 4.50
C TYR A 7 -20.32 19.90 4.01
N LYS A 8 -21.32 20.70 3.64
CA LYS A 8 -22.62 20.22 3.13
C LYS A 8 -22.51 19.38 1.84
N HIS A 9 -21.41 19.53 1.11
CA HIS A 9 -21.18 18.84 -0.16
C HIS A 9 -20.19 17.67 -0.05
N ILE A 10 -19.68 17.38 1.14
CA ILE A 10 -18.76 16.26 1.36
C ILE A 10 -19.58 15.02 1.71
N LYS A 11 -19.34 13.93 0.97
CA LYS A 11 -19.98 12.63 1.19
C LYS A 11 -18.94 11.53 1.21
N ILE A 12 -19.16 10.53 2.05
CA ILE A 12 -18.39 9.27 2.02
C ILE A 12 -19.28 8.20 1.41
N GLU A 13 -18.77 7.53 0.38
CA GLU A 13 -19.46 6.43 -0.29
C GLU A 13 -18.65 5.15 -0.16
N THR A 14 -19.35 4.04 0.10
CA THR A 14 -18.73 2.72 0.22
C THR A 14 -18.89 1.98 -1.10
N VAL A 15 -17.78 1.46 -1.64
CA VAL A 15 -17.76 0.67 -2.87
C VAL A 15 -17.11 -0.67 -2.60
N GLU A 16 -17.78 -1.74 -3.01
CA GLU A 16 -17.22 -3.08 -2.97
C GLU A 16 -16.49 -3.42 -4.25
N ARG A 17 -15.34 -4.05 -4.12
CA ARG A 17 -14.50 -4.43 -5.25
C ARG A 17 -14.15 -5.91 -5.18
N ASN A 18 -14.56 -6.66 -6.19
CA ASN A 18 -14.27 -8.09 -6.28
C ASN A 18 -13.01 -8.32 -7.11
N ILE A 19 -11.97 -8.88 -6.50
CA ILE A 19 -10.69 -9.22 -7.14
C ILE A 19 -10.32 -10.64 -6.73
N LYS A 20 -10.23 -11.56 -7.71
CA LYS A 20 -9.81 -12.96 -7.50
C LYS A 20 -10.58 -13.64 -6.36
N ASN A 21 -11.91 -13.60 -6.42
CA ASN A 21 -12.82 -14.17 -5.41
C ASN A 21 -12.65 -13.60 -3.99
N LYS A 22 -12.04 -12.41 -3.87
CA LYS A 22 -11.99 -11.65 -2.61
C LYS A 22 -12.71 -10.33 -2.80
N THR A 23 -13.57 -9.99 -1.85
CA THR A 23 -14.29 -8.72 -1.80
C THR A 23 -13.51 -7.75 -0.93
N TYR A 24 -13.32 -6.53 -1.42
CA TYR A 24 -12.65 -5.45 -0.71
C TYR A 24 -13.57 -4.25 -0.63
N THR A 25 -13.72 -3.72 0.57
CA THR A 25 -14.47 -2.47 0.80
C THR A 25 -13.53 -1.28 0.62
N VAL A 26 -13.94 -0.30 -0.17
CA VAL A 26 -13.22 0.95 -0.40
C VAL A 26 -14.14 2.12 -0.08
N TYR A 27 -13.66 3.04 0.75
CA TYR A 27 -14.38 4.27 1.06
C TYR A 27 -13.91 5.37 0.12
N LEU A 28 -14.84 6.07 -0.52
CA LEU A 28 -14.59 7.18 -1.44
C LEU A 28 -15.04 8.47 -0.80
N LEU A 29 -14.17 9.48 -0.81
CA LEU A 29 -14.50 10.83 -0.42
C LEU A 29 -14.93 11.60 -1.67
N LYS A 30 -16.20 12.02 -1.71
CA LYS A 30 -16.77 12.81 -2.79
C LYS A 30 -17.01 14.25 -2.34
N PHE A 31 -16.74 15.18 -3.23
CA PHE A 31 -17.17 16.57 -3.12
C PHE A 31 -18.07 16.88 -4.31
N LYS A 32 -19.34 17.20 -4.04
CA LYS A 32 -20.41 17.18 -5.05
C LYS A 32 -20.45 15.77 -5.69
N GLU A 33 -20.13 15.66 -6.98
CA GLU A 33 -20.11 14.40 -7.74
C GLU A 33 -18.69 13.92 -8.09
N SER A 34 -17.65 14.65 -7.68
CA SER A 34 -16.27 14.31 -7.99
C SER A 34 -15.61 13.54 -6.83
N ILE A 35 -14.91 12.46 -7.16
CA ILE A 35 -14.09 11.72 -6.20
C ILE A 35 -12.82 12.54 -5.94
N ILE A 36 -12.63 12.98 -4.70
CA ILE A 36 -11.47 13.77 -4.27
C ILE A 36 -10.48 12.97 -3.41
N GLY A 37 -10.93 11.85 -2.85
CA GLY A 37 -10.10 10.97 -2.03
C GLY A 37 -10.64 9.56 -1.94
N LYS A 38 -9.85 8.65 -1.39
CA LYS A 38 -10.26 7.27 -1.11
C LYS A 38 -9.47 6.63 0.02
N SER A 39 -9.98 5.53 0.56
CA SER A 39 -9.29 4.72 1.56
C SER A 39 -8.11 3.96 0.97
N CYS A 40 -7.02 3.89 1.73
CA CYS A 40 -5.85 3.07 1.43
C CYS A 40 -6.10 1.63 1.88
N SER A 41 -5.91 0.63 1.01
CA SER A 41 -6.11 -0.78 1.35
C SER A 41 -5.05 -1.38 2.30
N LYS A 42 -4.07 -0.58 2.73
CA LYS A 42 -2.97 -1.01 3.62
C LYS A 42 -3.01 -0.31 4.97
N CYS A 43 -3.11 1.02 5.01
CA CYS A 43 -3.21 1.77 6.27
C CYS A 43 -4.65 2.14 6.67
N LEU A 44 -5.64 1.85 5.82
CA LEU A 44 -7.08 2.07 6.05
C LEU A 44 -7.52 3.55 6.17
N GLU A 45 -6.59 4.51 6.11
CA GLU A 45 -6.90 5.94 6.09
C GLU A 45 -7.53 6.40 4.77
N ILE A 46 -8.48 7.35 4.85
CA ILE A 46 -9.03 8.07 3.69
C ILE A 46 -8.12 9.25 3.38
N LEU A 47 -7.52 9.24 2.20
CA LEU A 47 -6.54 10.22 1.77
C LEU A 47 -6.93 10.86 0.43
N PRO A 48 -6.46 12.09 0.13
CA PRO A 48 -6.65 12.71 -1.18
C PRO A 48 -6.07 11.87 -2.32
N LEU A 49 -6.65 11.94 -3.51
CA LEU A 49 -6.18 11.17 -4.69
C LEU A 49 -4.72 11.48 -5.08
N SER A 50 -4.18 12.65 -4.72
CA SER A 50 -2.77 13.03 -4.90
C SER A 50 -1.81 12.14 -4.11
N ASN A 51 -2.27 11.52 -3.04
CA ASN A 51 -1.47 10.65 -2.17
C ASN A 51 -1.37 9.22 -2.71
N PHE A 52 -1.91 8.95 -3.90
CA PHE A 52 -1.87 7.65 -4.57
C PHE A 52 -1.12 7.75 -5.90
N ASN A 53 -0.47 6.66 -6.30
CA ASN A 53 0.12 6.54 -7.64
C ASN A 53 -0.98 6.32 -8.70
N ASN A 54 -0.70 6.67 -9.96
CA ASN A 54 -1.61 6.43 -11.07
C ASN A 54 -1.67 4.94 -11.41
N SER A 55 -2.86 4.43 -11.70
CA SER A 55 -3.09 3.05 -12.13
C SER A 55 -4.33 2.98 -13.00
N ILE A 56 -4.19 2.53 -14.25
CA ILE A 56 -5.28 2.45 -15.23
C ILE A 56 -6.44 1.60 -14.71
N ASN A 57 -6.13 0.46 -14.10
CA ASN A 57 -7.15 -0.46 -13.58
C ASN A 57 -7.60 -0.11 -12.14
N GLY A 58 -7.29 1.10 -11.67
CA GLY A 58 -7.57 1.54 -10.30
C GLY A 58 -8.91 2.27 -10.17
N ILE A 59 -9.55 2.20 -9.00
CA ILE A 59 -10.67 3.12 -8.70
C ILE A 59 -10.14 4.55 -8.77
N ALA A 60 -10.85 5.41 -9.52
CA ALA A 60 -10.46 6.77 -9.86
C ALA A 60 -9.07 6.87 -10.54
N SER A 61 -8.69 5.85 -11.31
CA SER A 61 -7.37 5.77 -11.99
C SER A 61 -6.17 5.83 -11.03
N LYS A 62 -6.37 5.42 -9.77
CA LYS A 62 -5.34 5.41 -8.72
C LYS A 62 -5.11 4.01 -8.14
N HIS A 63 -3.88 3.73 -7.70
CA HIS A 63 -3.53 2.51 -6.96
C HIS A 63 -4.41 2.29 -5.72
N ALA A 64 -4.53 1.04 -5.27
CA ALA A 64 -5.36 0.67 -4.12
C ALA A 64 -4.80 1.15 -2.77
N TYR A 65 -3.51 1.49 -2.70
CA TYR A 65 -2.84 1.95 -1.49
C TYR A 65 -2.00 3.21 -1.76
N CYS A 66 -1.74 3.98 -0.70
CA CYS A 66 -1.08 5.27 -0.80
C CYS A 66 0.41 5.17 -1.13
N LYS A 67 1.01 6.29 -1.53
CA LYS A 67 2.43 6.44 -1.86
C LYS A 67 3.34 6.02 -0.70
N THR A 68 2.96 6.31 0.54
CA THR A 68 3.73 5.92 1.73
C THR A 68 3.79 4.40 1.87
N CYS A 69 2.63 3.73 1.81
CA CYS A 69 2.57 2.27 1.82
C CYS A 69 3.34 1.66 0.64
N HIS A 70 3.26 2.29 -0.54
CA HIS A 70 4.04 1.86 -1.71
C HIS A 70 5.55 1.90 -1.45
N ARG A 71 6.07 3.01 -0.92
CA ARG A 71 7.51 3.15 -0.61
C ARG A 71 7.96 2.11 0.41
N ASN A 72 7.16 1.88 1.45
CA ASN A 72 7.47 0.89 2.47
C ASN A 72 7.52 -0.53 1.87
N TYR A 73 6.55 -0.86 1.02
CA TYR A 73 6.52 -2.13 0.31
C TYR A 73 7.74 -2.31 -0.61
N THR A 74 8.11 -1.29 -1.39
CA THR A 74 9.29 -1.35 -2.26
C THR A 74 10.57 -1.56 -1.45
N LYS A 75 10.77 -0.79 -0.37
CA LYS A 75 11.93 -0.95 0.52
C LYS A 75 12.00 -2.36 1.13
N GLN A 76 10.87 -2.91 1.55
CA GLN A 76 10.82 -4.27 2.07
C GLN A 76 11.23 -5.29 1.00
N LYS A 77 10.70 -5.18 -0.23
CA LYS A 77 11.05 -6.08 -1.34
C LYS A 77 12.53 -6.01 -1.72
N GLU A 78 13.12 -4.83 -1.68
CA GLU A 78 14.56 -4.66 -1.91
C GLU A 78 15.40 -5.35 -0.83
N LYS A 79 15.01 -5.22 0.45
CA LYS A 79 15.67 -5.92 1.56
C LYS A 79 15.56 -7.44 1.39
N GLU A 80 14.37 -7.95 1.09
CA GLU A 80 14.13 -9.38 0.83
C GLU A 80 14.98 -9.90 -0.34
N ALA A 81 15.05 -9.16 -1.45
CA ALA A 81 15.86 -9.54 -2.60
C ALA A 81 17.36 -9.57 -2.29
N LYS A 82 17.86 -8.60 -1.51
CA LYS A 82 19.26 -8.57 -1.07
C LYS A 82 19.58 -9.74 -0.13
N ALA A 83 18.70 -10.00 0.85
CA ALA A 83 18.85 -11.13 1.77
C ALA A 83 18.87 -12.46 1.02
N LYS A 84 17.96 -12.66 0.05
CA LYS A 84 17.94 -13.86 -0.80
C LYS A 84 19.24 -14.06 -1.58
N LYS A 85 19.76 -13.00 -2.23
CA LYS A 85 21.03 -13.08 -2.96
C LYS A 85 22.21 -13.41 -2.04
N LEU A 86 22.25 -12.83 -0.84
CA LEU A 86 23.29 -13.12 0.15
C LEU A 86 23.20 -14.57 0.63
N PHE A 87 22.00 -15.05 0.94
CA PHE A 87 21.75 -16.42 1.36
C PHE A 87 22.18 -17.43 0.28
N GLU A 88 21.78 -17.21 -0.97
CA GLU A 88 22.22 -18.04 -2.11
C GLU A 88 23.75 -18.05 -2.28
N LYS A 89 24.42 -16.93 -2.03
CA LYS A 89 25.89 -16.86 -2.05
C LYS A 89 26.51 -17.69 -0.93
N LEU A 90 26.01 -17.58 0.31
CA LEU A 90 26.52 -18.33 1.46
C LEU A 90 26.33 -19.84 1.30
N LEU A 91 25.20 -20.27 0.73
CA LEU A 91 24.95 -21.68 0.41
C LEU A 91 25.99 -22.23 -0.58
N LYS A 92 26.35 -21.46 -1.61
CA LYS A 92 27.38 -21.86 -2.59
C LYS A 92 28.76 -21.98 -1.96
N GLU A 93 29.08 -21.12 -0.99
CA GLU A 93 30.35 -21.13 -0.26
C GLU A 93 30.44 -22.23 0.83
N LYS A 94 29.34 -22.97 1.09
CA LYS A 94 29.20 -23.95 2.19
C LYS A 94 29.59 -23.37 3.58
N ASN A 95 29.43 -22.07 3.78
CA ASN A 95 29.81 -21.41 5.03
C ASN A 95 28.65 -21.45 6.04
N ILE A 96 28.54 -22.60 6.74
CA ILE A 96 27.43 -22.90 7.66
C ILE A 96 27.40 -21.91 8.85
N ASP A 97 28.55 -21.52 9.39
CA ASP A 97 28.62 -20.60 10.54
C ASP A 97 28.06 -19.22 10.20
N LYS A 98 28.37 -18.73 9.00
CA LYS A 98 27.86 -17.43 8.51
C LYS A 98 26.36 -17.50 8.18
N LEU A 99 25.86 -18.67 7.80
CA LEU A 99 24.43 -18.92 7.60
C LEU A 99 23.65 -18.85 8.92
N ASN A 100 24.16 -19.54 9.95
CA ASN A 100 23.56 -19.56 11.28
C ASN A 100 23.49 -18.15 11.90
N LYS A 101 24.57 -17.36 11.75
CA LYS A 101 24.59 -15.97 12.20
C LYS A 101 23.58 -15.08 11.48
N LEU A 102 23.33 -15.33 10.19
CA LEU A 102 22.31 -14.61 9.42
C LEU A 102 20.89 -14.94 9.89
N ILE A 103 20.61 -16.22 10.18
CA ILE A 103 19.31 -16.68 10.69
C ILE A 103 19.00 -16.02 12.03
N GLN A 104 19.96 -16.02 12.95
CA GLN A 104 19.79 -15.41 14.28
C GLN A 104 19.47 -13.91 14.21
N CYS A 105 20.02 -13.18 13.22
CA CYS A 105 19.71 -11.77 12.99
C CYS A 105 18.33 -11.51 12.34
N LEU A 106 17.67 -12.53 11.78
CA LEU A 106 16.33 -12.39 11.18
C LEU A 106 15.21 -12.73 12.18
N GLU A 107 15.53 -13.48 13.23
CA GLU A 107 14.62 -13.84 14.32
C GLU A 107 14.61 -12.81 15.48
N SER A 108 15.55 -11.87 15.46
CA SER A 108 15.69 -10.75 16.41
C SER A 108 14.99 -9.48 15.89
#